data_AF-A0A224XDX6-F1
#
_entry.id   AF-A0A224XDX6-F1
#
_cell.length_a   1.000
_cell.length_b   1.000
_cell.length_c   1.000
_cell.angle_alpha   90.00
_cell.angle_beta   90.00
_cell.angle_gamma   90.00
#
_symmetry.space_group_name_H-M   'P 1'
#
loop_
_entity.id
_entity.type
_entity.pdbx_description
1 polymer ?
#
loop_
_entity_poly.entity_id
_entity_poly.type
_entity_poly.pdbx_seq_one_letter_code
_entity_poly.pdbx_strand_id
1 'polypeptide(L)'
;MASGTVIFLAIFLHLFTNTLQSVPADDYYVAAVVEYSGVRNLNLSSMENAQNNVKRYVSIMKKVADNKVDIIVFPEIGLFSFDNTIFVEVPDPKDNITPATNESTHEVLKSLSQAAIDNKLYVVVNLHELYKNGTKEYKYNTNVVFDRNGTVIARYRKYNLFGERNLNRPETPEYVMFNTDFGVTFGTFTCFDIVFEEPAMGLVTKYNITDIVFPTAWFSELPLYIAIQEQSAWAYATDVNLLASGYNNMSTGNTGSGIYAGTKGPITYIESESTGTKILIGKVPKVTAKGRTASLEPATTILFDEIETKSAPILHEDLKIYTTKLIEPENFKPTKSEQFNISGGTDLKGLERDYNIDEKLCHGDFCCNFNLSFSVKYYQEKYNFKDDSTYNKTDAFYHFKYRLIALDGIRQYIVGNSSGQQVCAITPCLNDDLNSCAISNNGKNTLPHQIDDKDLGNLTRYSTEFQSINITGNFHNKRVLYLPSVLLSSDDINTFGNLIESEQLKLNVENNTESARVSLLLKPKRFASGGIYARLFERDNKPSAANGFTTNMIISCIVPLIIILCTMIRMK
;
A
#
# COMPACT_ATOMS: atom_id res chain seq x y z
N MET A 1 -12.82 11.89 -58.75
CA MET A 1 -13.18 10.74 -57.89
C MET A 1 -12.06 10.31 -56.94
N ALA A 2 -10.78 10.36 -57.33
CA ALA A 2 -9.66 9.93 -56.46
C ALA A 2 -9.48 10.73 -55.15
N SER A 3 -9.79 12.03 -55.13
CA SER A 3 -9.63 12.87 -53.92
C SER A 3 -10.66 12.55 -52.82
N GLY A 4 -11.87 12.10 -53.18
CA GLY A 4 -12.91 11.75 -52.21
C GLY A 4 -12.59 10.44 -51.49
N THR A 5 -12.02 9.47 -52.20
CA THR A 5 -11.66 8.15 -51.66
C THR A 5 -10.49 8.23 -50.68
N VAL A 6 -9.50 9.10 -50.93
CA VAL A 6 -8.35 9.31 -50.02
C VAL A 6 -8.79 10.01 -48.73
N ILE A 7 -9.69 10.99 -48.81
CA ILE A 7 -10.26 11.66 -47.63
C ILE A 7 -11.15 10.68 -46.85
N PHE A 8 -11.96 9.86 -47.52
CA PHE A 8 -12.75 8.82 -46.86
C PHE A 8 -11.87 7.79 -46.15
N LEU A 9 -10.80 7.31 -46.79
CA LEU A 9 -9.84 6.38 -46.16
C LEU A 9 -9.08 7.02 -45.00
N ALA A 10 -8.69 8.29 -45.10
CA ALA A 10 -8.03 9.01 -44.02
C ALA A 10 -8.97 9.23 -42.83
N ILE A 11 -10.24 9.57 -43.07
CA ILE A 11 -11.28 9.68 -42.04
C ILE A 11 -11.60 8.30 -41.46
N PHE A 12 -11.69 7.25 -42.27
CA PHE A 12 -11.89 5.87 -41.79
C PHE A 12 -10.70 5.39 -40.95
N LEU A 13 -9.45 5.66 -41.37
CA LEU A 13 -8.26 5.37 -40.56
C LEU A 13 -8.23 6.20 -39.27
N HIS A 14 -8.55 7.50 -39.31
CA HIS A 14 -8.62 8.34 -38.10
C HIS A 14 -9.74 7.91 -37.14
N LEU A 15 -10.87 7.40 -37.65
CA LEU A 15 -11.96 6.84 -36.85
C LEU A 15 -11.60 5.46 -36.26
N PHE A 16 -10.79 4.67 -36.95
CA PHE A 16 -10.26 3.38 -36.45
C PHE A 16 -9.09 3.54 -35.46
N THR A 17 -8.20 4.53 -35.64
CA THR A 17 -7.06 4.73 -34.73
C THR A 17 -7.45 5.36 -33.39
N ASN A 18 -8.61 6.00 -33.31
CA ASN A 18 -9.10 6.62 -32.07
C ASN A 18 -9.96 5.70 -31.19
N THR A 19 -10.25 4.47 -31.61
CA THR A 19 -11.25 3.59 -30.98
C THR A 19 -10.70 2.30 -30.36
N LEU A 20 -9.40 2.03 -30.42
CA LEU A 20 -8.87 0.74 -29.99
C LEU A 20 -8.28 0.82 -28.57
N GLN A 21 -8.90 0.04 -27.69
CA GLN A 21 -8.32 -0.50 -26.46
C GLN A 21 -7.12 -1.41 -26.80
N SER A 22 -6.31 -1.76 -25.80
CA SER A 22 -5.06 -2.47 -26.04
C SER A 22 -5.31 -3.85 -26.68
N VAL A 23 -4.38 -4.29 -27.50
CA VAL A 23 -4.39 -5.61 -28.17
C VAL A 23 -3.18 -6.43 -27.75
N PRO A 24 -3.13 -7.75 -28.01
CA PRO A 24 -2.00 -8.60 -27.59
C PRO A 24 -0.63 -8.14 -28.09
N ALA A 25 -0.58 -7.47 -29.24
CA ALA A 25 0.67 -6.99 -29.83
C ALA A 25 1.23 -5.72 -29.15
N ASP A 26 0.42 -4.99 -28.40
CA ASP A 26 0.87 -3.80 -27.67
C ASP A 26 1.80 -4.18 -26.53
N ASP A 27 2.77 -3.34 -26.22
CA ASP A 27 3.75 -3.53 -25.15
C ASP A 27 3.26 -3.04 -23.78
N TYR A 28 2.07 -2.44 -23.72
CA TYR A 28 1.38 -2.04 -22.49
C TYR A 28 -0.13 -2.32 -22.55
N TYR A 29 -0.79 -2.25 -21.40
CA TYR A 29 -2.24 -2.07 -21.28
C TYR A 29 -2.54 -0.88 -20.37
N VAL A 30 -3.75 -0.32 -20.43
CA VAL A 30 -4.17 0.80 -19.59
C VAL A 30 -5.00 0.28 -18.43
N ALA A 31 -4.55 0.53 -17.20
CA ALA A 31 -5.24 0.12 -15.99
C ALA A 31 -5.79 1.33 -15.22
N ALA A 32 -6.91 1.13 -14.54
CA ALA A 32 -7.41 2.02 -13.52
C ALA A 32 -7.54 1.28 -12.17
N VAL A 33 -7.12 1.92 -11.09
CA VAL A 33 -7.45 1.49 -9.72
C VAL A 33 -8.22 2.60 -9.03
N VAL A 34 -9.26 2.23 -8.28
CA VAL A 34 -10.13 3.19 -7.60
C VAL A 34 -9.81 3.17 -6.11
N GLU A 35 -9.30 4.27 -5.60
CA GLU A 35 -9.33 4.52 -4.16
C GLU A 35 -10.74 4.98 -3.79
N TYR A 36 -11.59 4.08 -3.27
CA TYR A 36 -13.03 4.33 -3.16
C TYR A 36 -13.49 4.70 -1.76
N SER A 37 -14.19 5.82 -1.62
CA SER A 37 -14.91 6.17 -0.40
C SER A 37 -16.37 5.71 -0.49
N GLY A 38 -16.71 4.69 0.29
CA GLY A 38 -18.05 4.13 0.37
C GLY A 38 -19.08 5.11 0.94
N VAL A 39 -20.25 5.18 0.30
CA VAL A 39 -21.36 6.01 0.78
C VAL A 39 -22.29 5.18 1.62
N ARG A 40 -22.58 5.65 2.84
CA ARG A 40 -23.53 5.03 3.77
C ARG A 40 -24.45 6.08 4.38
N ASN A 41 -25.74 5.99 4.07
CA ASN A 41 -26.79 6.77 4.71
C ASN A 41 -27.56 5.87 5.69
N LEU A 42 -27.51 6.21 6.97
CA LEU A 42 -28.14 5.42 8.04
C LEU A 42 -29.68 5.42 7.98
N ASN A 43 -30.29 6.32 7.20
CA ASN A 43 -31.73 6.36 6.97
C ASN A 43 -32.19 5.45 5.82
N LEU A 44 -31.26 4.84 5.08
CA LEU A 44 -31.54 3.91 3.99
C LEU A 44 -31.29 2.47 4.44
N SER A 45 -32.01 1.53 3.84
CA SER A 45 -31.71 0.11 4.00
C SER A 45 -30.30 -0.23 3.49
N SER A 46 -29.75 -1.35 3.95
CA SER A 46 -28.46 -1.85 3.46
C SER A 46 -28.45 -2.04 1.94
N MET A 47 -29.54 -2.57 1.36
CA MET A 47 -29.66 -2.76 -0.08
C MET A 47 -29.72 -1.43 -0.86
N GLU A 48 -30.43 -0.42 -0.37
CA GLU A 48 -30.44 0.90 -1.00
C GLU A 48 -29.05 1.56 -0.97
N ASN A 49 -28.31 1.42 0.14
CA ASN A 49 -26.91 1.86 0.21
C ASN A 49 -26.02 1.12 -0.80
N ALA A 50 -26.16 -0.21 -0.91
CA ALA A 50 -25.43 -0.98 -1.90
C ALA A 50 -25.74 -0.53 -3.34
N GLN A 51 -27.01 -0.30 -3.67
CA GLN A 51 -27.43 0.21 -4.98
C GLN A 51 -26.86 1.61 -5.27
N ASN A 52 -26.75 2.48 -4.25
CA ASN A 52 -26.11 3.78 -4.42
C ASN A 52 -24.61 3.66 -4.71
N ASN A 53 -23.91 2.75 -4.04
CA ASN A 53 -22.51 2.45 -4.33
C ASN A 53 -22.34 1.84 -5.74
N VAL A 54 -23.23 0.93 -6.16
CA VAL A 54 -23.27 0.40 -7.53
C VAL A 54 -23.41 1.53 -8.55
N LYS A 55 -24.36 2.45 -8.38
CA LYS A 55 -24.54 3.61 -9.28
C LYS A 55 -23.28 4.48 -9.37
N ARG A 56 -22.56 4.64 -8.27
CA ARG A 56 -21.27 5.36 -8.25
C ARG A 56 -20.19 4.60 -9.01
N TYR A 57 -20.08 3.27 -8.84
CA TYR A 57 -19.17 2.43 -9.61
C TYR A 57 -19.45 2.55 -11.12
N VAL A 58 -20.72 2.49 -11.53
CA VAL A 58 -21.14 2.69 -12.94
C VAL A 58 -20.71 4.06 -13.46
N SER A 59 -20.87 5.11 -12.65
CA SER A 59 -20.46 6.47 -13.02
C SER A 59 -18.94 6.60 -13.17
N ILE A 60 -18.17 5.93 -12.31
CA ILE A 60 -16.71 5.84 -12.39
C ILE A 60 -16.28 5.09 -13.65
N MET A 61 -16.89 3.93 -13.95
CA MET A 61 -16.62 3.16 -15.17
C MET A 61 -16.85 4.00 -16.43
N LYS A 62 -17.95 4.77 -16.47
CA LYS A 62 -18.22 5.70 -17.55
C LYS A 62 -17.17 6.81 -17.66
N LYS A 63 -16.71 7.34 -16.53
CA LYS A 63 -15.72 8.42 -16.49
C LYS A 63 -14.34 7.98 -17.01
N VAL A 64 -13.96 6.73 -16.76
CA VAL A 64 -12.64 6.21 -17.19
C VAL A 64 -12.62 5.71 -18.62
N ALA A 65 -13.79 5.43 -19.22
CA ALA A 65 -13.89 4.96 -20.60
C ALA A 65 -13.21 5.92 -21.61
N ASP A 66 -13.30 7.23 -21.37
CA ASP A 66 -12.64 8.26 -22.19
C ASP A 66 -11.10 8.13 -22.22
N ASN A 67 -10.51 7.44 -21.22
CA ASN A 67 -9.07 7.24 -21.10
C ASN A 67 -8.61 5.90 -21.69
N LYS A 68 -9.47 5.21 -22.45
CA LYS A 68 -9.17 3.91 -23.09
C LYS A 68 -8.68 2.86 -22.09
N VAL A 69 -9.20 2.89 -20.87
CA VAL A 69 -8.88 1.90 -19.84
C VAL A 69 -9.29 0.51 -20.34
N ASP A 70 -8.42 -0.49 -20.12
CA ASP A 70 -8.69 -1.89 -20.45
C ASP A 70 -9.29 -2.63 -19.25
N ILE A 71 -8.78 -2.34 -18.04
CA ILE A 71 -9.18 -2.97 -16.78
C ILE A 71 -9.32 -1.94 -15.65
N ILE A 72 -10.38 -2.05 -14.87
CA ILE A 72 -10.61 -1.26 -13.66
C ILE A 72 -10.76 -2.16 -12.43
N VAL A 73 -10.07 -1.80 -11.34
CA VAL A 73 -10.12 -2.51 -10.06
C VAL A 73 -10.77 -1.62 -9.00
N PHE A 74 -11.74 -2.18 -8.30
CA PHE A 74 -12.41 -1.58 -7.14
C PHE A 74 -12.00 -2.29 -5.84
N PRO A 75 -12.11 -1.60 -4.68
CA PRO A 75 -11.52 -2.12 -3.46
C PRO A 75 -12.38 -3.18 -2.78
N GLU A 76 -11.74 -3.87 -1.84
CA GLU A 76 -12.41 -4.76 -0.89
C GLU A 76 -13.46 -4.00 -0.08
N ILE A 77 -14.61 -4.64 0.21
CA ILE A 77 -15.71 -4.10 1.02
C ILE A 77 -16.41 -2.86 0.42
N GLY A 78 -15.82 -2.17 -0.56
CA GLY A 78 -16.28 -0.88 -1.06
C GLY A 78 -17.72 -0.86 -1.52
N LEU A 79 -18.18 -1.93 -2.16
CA LEU A 79 -19.54 -2.05 -2.69
C LEU A 79 -20.61 -1.97 -1.58
N PHE A 80 -20.31 -2.51 -0.40
CA PHE A 80 -21.23 -2.58 0.74
C PHE A 80 -20.81 -1.71 1.94
N SER A 81 -19.69 -0.98 1.86
CA SER A 81 -19.28 0.00 2.87
C SER A 81 -19.33 -0.54 4.31
N PHE A 82 -18.66 -1.67 4.52
CA PHE A 82 -18.62 -2.46 5.77
C PHE A 82 -19.99 -3.01 6.25
N ASP A 83 -21.02 -3.01 5.41
CA ASP A 83 -22.26 -3.73 5.69
C ASP A 83 -22.09 -5.24 5.51
N ASN A 84 -22.26 -5.98 6.62
CA ASN A 84 -22.12 -7.43 6.67
C ASN A 84 -23.46 -8.18 6.59
N THR A 85 -24.54 -7.52 6.19
CA THR A 85 -25.89 -8.10 6.12
C THR A 85 -26.33 -8.49 4.70
N ILE A 86 -25.64 -7.97 3.68
CA ILE A 86 -25.94 -8.21 2.27
C ILE A 86 -25.03 -9.31 1.74
N PHE A 87 -25.63 -10.29 1.07
CA PHE A 87 -24.89 -11.35 0.38
C PHE A 87 -25.49 -11.58 -0.99
N VAL A 88 -24.64 -11.88 -1.97
CA VAL A 88 -25.00 -12.04 -3.37
C VAL A 88 -24.60 -13.43 -3.85
N GLU A 89 -25.51 -14.15 -4.51
CA GLU A 89 -25.13 -15.40 -5.19
C GLU A 89 -24.35 -15.06 -6.46
N VAL A 90 -23.09 -15.50 -6.52
CA VAL A 90 -22.19 -15.27 -7.65
C VAL A 90 -22.17 -16.52 -8.54
N PRO A 91 -22.44 -16.39 -9.85
CA PRO A 91 -22.33 -17.50 -10.80
C PRO A 91 -20.94 -18.17 -10.76
N ASP A 92 -20.89 -19.48 -11.04
CA ASP A 92 -19.59 -20.11 -11.27
C ASP A 92 -19.03 -19.62 -12.62
N PRO A 93 -17.76 -19.17 -12.69
CA PRO A 93 -17.16 -18.75 -13.95
C PRO A 93 -17.22 -19.80 -15.07
N LYS A 94 -17.27 -21.10 -14.72
CA LYS A 94 -17.39 -22.19 -15.71
C LYS A 94 -18.72 -22.18 -16.46
N ASP A 95 -19.75 -21.57 -15.89
CA ASP A 95 -21.07 -21.49 -16.51
C ASP A 95 -21.13 -20.38 -17.57
N ASN A 96 -20.10 -19.53 -17.70
CA ASN A 96 -20.01 -18.43 -18.65
C ASN A 96 -21.27 -17.54 -18.64
N ILE A 97 -21.78 -17.25 -17.44
CA ILE A 97 -22.98 -16.44 -17.28
C ILE A 97 -22.62 -14.96 -17.45
N THR A 98 -23.36 -14.28 -18.32
CA THR A 98 -23.43 -12.81 -18.42
C THR A 98 -24.61 -12.31 -17.58
N PRO A 99 -24.39 -11.73 -16.38
CA PRO A 99 -25.50 -11.32 -15.52
C PRO A 99 -26.44 -10.32 -16.17
N ALA A 100 -25.94 -9.36 -16.96
CA ALA A 100 -26.76 -8.35 -17.64
C ALA A 100 -27.95 -8.93 -18.42
N THR A 101 -27.79 -10.12 -19.03
CA THR A 101 -28.83 -10.78 -19.82
C THR A 101 -29.46 -12.00 -19.13
N ASN A 102 -29.04 -12.33 -17.91
CA ASN A 102 -29.54 -13.50 -17.17
C ASN A 102 -30.49 -13.05 -16.04
N GLU A 103 -31.78 -13.32 -16.24
CA GLU A 103 -32.84 -12.91 -15.31
C GLU A 103 -32.68 -13.44 -13.88
N SER A 104 -32.07 -14.62 -13.71
CA SER A 104 -31.86 -15.26 -12.41
C SER A 104 -30.73 -14.65 -11.58
N THR A 105 -29.92 -13.77 -12.17
CA THR A 105 -28.81 -13.13 -11.45
C THR A 105 -29.26 -11.95 -10.59
N HIS A 106 -28.51 -11.70 -9.51
CA HIS A 106 -28.79 -10.61 -8.59
C HIS A 106 -28.58 -9.24 -9.25
N GLU A 107 -29.42 -8.26 -8.92
CA GLU A 107 -29.45 -6.93 -9.53
C GLU A 107 -28.11 -6.18 -9.47
N VAL A 108 -27.38 -6.35 -8.36
CA VAL A 108 -26.01 -5.82 -8.19
C VAL A 108 -25.09 -6.32 -9.31
N LEU A 109 -25.11 -7.62 -9.62
CA LEU A 109 -24.26 -8.19 -10.68
C LEU A 109 -24.75 -7.76 -12.06
N LYS A 110 -26.08 -7.67 -12.27
CA LYS A 110 -26.66 -7.18 -13.53
C LYS A 110 -26.16 -5.78 -13.88
N SER A 111 -26.24 -4.86 -12.92
CA SER A 111 -25.81 -3.48 -13.10
C SER A 111 -24.31 -3.36 -13.40
N LEU A 112 -23.47 -4.12 -12.68
CA LEU A 112 -22.02 -4.12 -12.90
C LEU A 112 -21.64 -4.77 -14.24
N SER A 113 -22.28 -5.89 -14.59
CA SER A 113 -22.13 -6.58 -15.87
C SER A 113 -22.51 -5.68 -17.04
N GLN A 114 -23.65 -4.98 -16.96
CA GLN A 114 -24.08 -4.03 -18.00
C GLN A 114 -23.11 -2.87 -18.14
N ALA A 115 -22.59 -2.32 -17.03
CA ALA A 115 -21.60 -1.25 -17.09
C ALA A 115 -20.26 -1.72 -17.67
N ALA A 116 -19.86 -2.98 -17.46
CA ALA A 116 -18.70 -3.56 -18.13
C ALA A 116 -18.89 -3.60 -19.65
N ILE A 117 -20.09 -4.01 -20.12
CA ILE A 117 -20.46 -4.03 -21.55
C ILE A 117 -20.44 -2.62 -22.15
N ASP A 118 -21.15 -1.68 -21.53
CA ASP A 118 -21.37 -0.33 -22.04
C ASP A 118 -20.04 0.43 -22.22
N ASN A 119 -19.07 0.16 -21.35
CA ASN A 119 -17.77 0.81 -21.33
C ASN A 119 -16.65 -0.06 -21.89
N LYS A 120 -16.94 -1.30 -22.31
CA LYS A 120 -15.99 -2.31 -22.81
C LYS A 120 -14.82 -2.57 -21.85
N LEU A 121 -15.09 -2.64 -20.55
CA LEU A 121 -14.05 -2.77 -19.52
C LEU A 121 -13.96 -4.21 -18.99
N TYR A 122 -12.75 -4.65 -18.65
CA TYR A 122 -12.61 -5.67 -17.61
C TYR A 122 -12.85 -5.00 -16.25
N VAL A 123 -13.73 -5.57 -15.43
CA VAL A 123 -14.14 -4.96 -14.16
C VAL A 123 -13.89 -5.94 -13.03
N VAL A 124 -13.08 -5.53 -12.05
CA VAL A 124 -12.80 -6.30 -10.85
C VAL A 124 -13.49 -5.63 -9.66
N VAL A 125 -14.37 -6.36 -8.99
CA VAL A 125 -15.06 -5.90 -7.79
C VAL A 125 -14.90 -6.89 -6.65
N ASN A 126 -15.12 -6.44 -5.43
CA ASN A 126 -15.22 -7.27 -4.25
C ASN A 126 -16.59 -7.13 -3.60
N LEU A 127 -17.14 -8.24 -3.10
CA LEU A 127 -18.44 -8.31 -2.44
C LEU A 127 -18.52 -9.49 -1.47
N HIS A 128 -19.59 -9.53 -0.67
CA HIS A 128 -19.93 -10.70 0.14
C HIS A 128 -20.78 -11.69 -0.67
N GLU A 129 -20.24 -12.88 -0.91
CA GLU A 129 -20.90 -13.98 -1.63
C GLU A 129 -21.77 -14.81 -0.68
N LEU A 130 -22.96 -15.18 -1.12
CA LEU A 130 -23.70 -16.33 -0.58
C LEU A 130 -23.49 -17.52 -1.51
N TYR A 131 -22.93 -18.61 -0.99
CA TYR A 131 -22.76 -19.85 -1.73
C TYR A 131 -23.60 -20.96 -1.11
N LYS A 132 -24.51 -21.53 -1.90
CA LYS A 132 -25.39 -22.64 -1.50
C LYS A 132 -24.87 -23.96 -2.06
N ASN A 133 -24.56 -24.90 -1.17
CA ASN A 133 -24.23 -26.27 -1.53
C ASN A 133 -25.26 -27.22 -0.90
N GLY A 134 -26.28 -27.57 -1.69
CA GLY A 134 -27.47 -28.26 -1.19
C GLY A 134 -28.20 -27.41 -0.15
N THR A 135 -28.30 -27.91 1.08
CA THR A 135 -28.92 -27.20 2.21
C THR A 135 -27.94 -26.34 3.02
N LYS A 136 -26.64 -26.42 2.75
CA LYS A 136 -25.62 -25.65 3.45
C LYS A 136 -25.40 -24.30 2.77
N GLU A 137 -25.30 -23.26 3.58
CA GLU A 137 -24.96 -21.91 3.15
C GLU A 137 -23.60 -21.51 3.67
N TYR A 138 -22.80 -20.90 2.80
CA TYR A 138 -21.49 -20.37 3.12
C TYR A 138 -21.42 -18.90 2.68
N LYS A 139 -20.71 -18.10 3.45
CA LYS A 139 -20.57 -16.65 3.24
C LYS A 139 -19.12 -16.31 3.04
N TYR A 140 -18.75 -15.73 1.90
CA TYR A 140 -17.34 -15.46 1.59
C TYR A 140 -17.08 -14.01 1.24
N ASN A 141 -15.91 -13.49 1.62
CA ASN A 141 -15.36 -12.28 1.01
C ASN A 141 -14.81 -12.65 -0.37
N THR A 142 -15.35 -12.05 -1.43
CA THR A 142 -15.21 -12.59 -2.79
C THR A 142 -14.89 -11.51 -3.82
N ASN A 143 -13.79 -11.69 -4.55
CA ASN A 143 -13.53 -10.93 -5.77
C ASN A 143 -14.28 -11.56 -6.94
N VAL A 144 -14.88 -10.74 -7.80
CA VAL A 144 -15.58 -11.14 -9.02
C VAL A 144 -15.02 -10.33 -10.19
N VAL A 145 -14.73 -11.00 -11.30
CA VAL A 145 -14.17 -10.38 -12.50
C VAL A 145 -15.16 -10.52 -13.66
N PHE A 146 -15.50 -9.39 -14.26
CA PHE A 146 -16.27 -9.31 -15.49
C PHE A 146 -15.34 -9.05 -16.68
N ASP A 147 -15.57 -9.73 -17.80
CA ASP A 147 -14.96 -9.38 -19.09
C ASP A 147 -15.69 -8.22 -19.77
N ARG A 148 -15.20 -7.80 -20.94
CA ARG A 148 -15.80 -6.72 -21.74
C ARG A 148 -17.22 -7.03 -22.25
N ASN A 149 -17.63 -8.30 -22.23
CA ASN A 149 -18.99 -8.73 -22.56
C ASN A 149 -19.86 -8.83 -21.31
N GLY A 150 -19.37 -8.39 -20.14
CA GLY A 150 -20.09 -8.47 -18.86
C GLY A 150 -20.19 -9.89 -18.31
N THR A 151 -19.43 -10.86 -18.84
CA THR A 151 -19.44 -12.25 -18.40
C THR A 151 -18.59 -12.41 -17.15
N VAL A 152 -19.08 -13.17 -16.17
CA VAL A 152 -18.27 -13.52 -14.99
C VAL A 152 -17.21 -14.54 -15.40
N ILE A 153 -15.94 -14.12 -15.41
CA ILE A 153 -14.80 -14.95 -15.85
C ILE A 153 -13.87 -15.38 -14.71
N ALA A 154 -14.01 -14.78 -13.54
CA ALA A 154 -13.28 -15.20 -12.34
C ALA A 154 -14.07 -14.93 -11.07
N ARG A 155 -13.90 -15.80 -10.07
CA ARG A 155 -14.43 -15.67 -8.72
C ARG A 155 -13.38 -16.20 -7.75
N TYR A 156 -12.94 -15.37 -6.82
CA TYR A 156 -11.94 -15.71 -5.81
C TYR A 156 -12.45 -15.44 -4.41
N ARG A 157 -12.32 -16.40 -3.50
CA ARG A 157 -12.72 -16.26 -2.09
C ARG A 157 -11.48 -16.04 -1.22
N LYS A 158 -11.48 -14.95 -0.44
CA LYS A 158 -10.38 -14.56 0.45
C LYS A 158 -10.00 -15.70 1.38
N TYR A 159 -8.71 -16.04 1.39
CA TYR A 159 -8.21 -17.18 2.17
C TYR A 159 -7.70 -16.76 3.55
N ASN A 160 -7.01 -15.63 3.66
CA ASN A 160 -6.47 -15.14 4.92
C ASN A 160 -7.36 -14.04 5.48
N LEU A 161 -8.33 -14.42 6.32
CA LEU A 161 -9.25 -13.50 6.99
C LEU A 161 -8.51 -12.61 8.02
N PHE A 162 -8.92 -11.35 8.12
CA PHE A 162 -8.45 -10.32 9.06
C PHE A 162 -9.57 -9.94 10.04
N GLY A 163 -10.16 -10.95 10.70
CA GLY A 163 -11.19 -10.72 11.74
C GLY A 163 -12.64 -10.68 11.25
N GLU A 164 -12.93 -11.06 10.01
CA GLU A 164 -14.29 -11.17 9.45
C GLU A 164 -15.05 -12.40 10.01
N ARG A 165 -15.41 -12.36 11.29
CA ARG A 165 -16.01 -13.49 12.03
C ARG A 165 -17.32 -14.05 11.44
N ASN A 166 -18.00 -13.26 10.62
CA ASN A 166 -19.27 -13.64 9.97
C ASN A 166 -19.06 -14.33 8.62
N LEU A 167 -17.81 -14.45 8.16
CA LEU A 167 -17.45 -15.02 6.87
C LEU A 167 -16.71 -16.35 7.09
N ASN A 168 -16.90 -17.25 6.14
CA ASN A 168 -16.18 -18.50 6.01
C ASN A 168 -14.84 -18.26 5.31
N ARG A 169 -13.88 -19.12 5.64
CA ARG A 169 -12.63 -19.30 4.90
C ARG A 169 -12.78 -20.53 4.00
N PRO A 170 -12.31 -20.51 2.73
CA PRO A 170 -12.23 -21.71 1.91
C PRO A 170 -11.40 -22.81 2.59
N GLU A 171 -11.74 -24.07 2.36
CA GLU A 171 -11.02 -25.21 2.97
C GLU A 171 -9.55 -25.29 2.50
N THR A 172 -9.31 -24.95 1.24
CA THR A 172 -7.98 -24.90 0.62
C THR A 172 -7.79 -23.55 -0.08
N PRO A 173 -6.55 -23.06 -0.22
CA PRO A 173 -6.30 -21.81 -0.95
C PRO A 173 -6.68 -21.98 -2.42
N GLU A 174 -7.44 -21.02 -2.95
CA GLU A 174 -7.82 -20.96 -4.36
C GLU A 174 -6.80 -20.14 -5.15
N TYR A 175 -6.31 -20.69 -6.27
CA TYR A 175 -5.45 -19.96 -7.22
C TYR A 175 -6.28 -19.54 -8.44
N VAL A 176 -6.87 -18.35 -8.36
CA VAL A 176 -7.80 -17.87 -9.38
C VAL A 176 -7.07 -16.99 -10.36
N MET A 177 -7.21 -17.32 -11.64
CA MET A 177 -6.59 -16.64 -12.77
C MET A 177 -7.62 -16.38 -13.86
N PHE A 178 -7.41 -15.35 -14.68
CA PHE A 178 -8.25 -15.06 -15.83
C PHE A 178 -7.44 -14.46 -16.99
N ASN A 179 -7.85 -14.78 -18.21
CA ASN A 179 -7.21 -14.29 -19.43
C ASN A 179 -7.94 -13.07 -19.97
N THR A 180 -7.18 -12.20 -20.63
CA THR A 180 -7.69 -10.99 -21.28
C THR A 180 -7.50 -11.02 -22.79
N ASP A 181 -8.34 -10.28 -23.52
CA ASP A 181 -8.25 -10.12 -24.97
C ASP A 181 -7.00 -9.33 -25.41
N PHE A 182 -6.38 -8.60 -24.50
CA PHE A 182 -5.11 -7.89 -24.70
C PHE A 182 -3.87 -8.70 -24.31
N GLY A 183 -4.02 -10.02 -24.10
CA GLY A 183 -2.90 -10.96 -24.01
C GLY A 183 -2.20 -11.03 -22.65
N VAL A 184 -2.85 -10.59 -21.57
CA VAL A 184 -2.36 -10.72 -20.19
C VAL A 184 -3.20 -11.73 -19.41
N THR A 185 -2.54 -12.58 -18.64
CA THR A 185 -3.19 -13.46 -17.66
C THR A 185 -3.01 -12.87 -16.27
N PHE A 186 -4.11 -12.51 -15.62
CA PHE A 186 -4.09 -11.96 -14.27
C PHE A 186 -4.33 -13.05 -13.24
N GLY A 187 -3.68 -12.95 -12.09
CA GLY A 187 -4.10 -13.58 -10.84
C GLY A 187 -4.85 -12.59 -9.95
N THR A 188 -5.57 -13.10 -8.95
CA THR A 188 -6.27 -12.26 -7.97
C THR A 188 -6.15 -12.83 -6.56
N PHE A 189 -5.99 -11.94 -5.58
CA PHE A 189 -6.14 -12.22 -4.15
C PHE A 189 -6.59 -10.94 -3.43
N THR A 190 -6.88 -11.01 -2.12
CA THR A 190 -7.54 -9.90 -1.42
C THR A 190 -6.80 -9.52 -0.13
N CYS A 191 -6.40 -8.24 -0.05
CA CYS A 191 -5.93 -7.60 1.19
C CYS A 191 -4.88 -8.43 1.96
N PHE A 192 -5.24 -8.96 3.12
CA PHE A 192 -4.35 -9.67 4.02
C PHE A 192 -3.69 -10.91 3.40
N ASP A 193 -4.22 -11.44 2.29
CA ASP A 193 -3.57 -12.50 1.51
C ASP A 193 -2.13 -12.15 1.05
N ILE A 194 -1.83 -10.87 0.80
CA ILE A 194 -0.50 -10.43 0.30
C ILE A 194 0.66 -10.79 1.23
N VAL A 195 0.35 -10.94 2.53
CA VAL A 195 1.31 -11.19 3.62
C VAL A 195 1.73 -12.65 3.70
N PHE A 196 0.88 -13.55 3.20
CA PHE A 196 1.03 -14.99 3.35
C PHE A 196 1.49 -15.63 2.06
N GLU A 197 2.10 -16.80 2.18
CA GLU A 197 2.56 -17.55 1.01
C GLU A 197 1.40 -17.96 0.10
N GLU A 198 0.27 -18.34 0.71
CA GLU A 198 -0.87 -18.85 -0.03
C GLU A 198 -2.08 -17.93 0.12
N PRO A 199 -2.70 -17.50 -1.00
CA PRO A 199 -2.39 -17.87 -2.39
C PRO A 199 -1.35 -16.97 -3.08
N ALA A 200 -0.94 -15.85 -2.46
CA ALA A 200 -0.22 -14.77 -3.14
C ALA A 200 1.09 -15.23 -3.80
N MET A 201 1.98 -15.88 -3.04
CA MET A 201 3.23 -16.42 -3.61
C MET A 201 2.99 -17.65 -4.48
N GLY A 202 1.97 -18.45 -4.19
CA GLY A 202 1.63 -19.59 -5.04
C GLY A 202 1.23 -19.19 -6.46
N LEU A 203 0.50 -18.08 -6.65
CA LEU A 203 0.19 -17.53 -7.98
C LEU A 203 1.48 -17.18 -8.76
N VAL A 204 2.43 -16.53 -8.10
CA VAL A 204 3.70 -16.14 -8.73
C VAL A 204 4.58 -17.37 -9.01
N THR A 205 4.79 -18.22 -8.02
CA THR A 205 5.82 -19.27 -8.05
C THR A 205 5.36 -20.57 -8.70
N LYS A 206 4.07 -20.94 -8.59
CA LYS A 206 3.53 -22.19 -9.14
C LYS A 206 2.89 -21.98 -10.50
N TYR A 207 2.32 -20.80 -10.74
CA TYR A 207 1.58 -20.50 -11.98
C TYR A 207 2.24 -19.44 -12.85
N ASN A 208 3.39 -18.90 -12.45
CA ASN A 208 4.16 -17.89 -13.21
C ASN A 208 3.32 -16.65 -13.57
N ILE A 209 2.43 -16.24 -12.67
CA ILE A 209 1.60 -15.05 -12.89
C ILE A 209 2.43 -13.79 -12.69
N THR A 210 2.38 -12.90 -13.68
CA THR A 210 3.14 -11.65 -13.72
C THR A 210 2.30 -10.41 -13.49
N ASP A 211 0.98 -10.56 -13.44
CA ASP A 211 0.03 -9.46 -13.31
C ASP A 211 -1.05 -9.84 -12.28
N ILE A 212 -1.23 -9.00 -11.26
CA ILE A 212 -2.14 -9.26 -10.14
C ILE A 212 -3.12 -8.10 -9.98
N VAL A 213 -4.40 -8.43 -9.79
CA VAL A 213 -5.41 -7.49 -9.30
C VAL A 213 -5.62 -7.71 -7.80
N PHE A 214 -5.60 -6.61 -7.05
CA PHE A 214 -5.56 -6.63 -5.59
C PHE A 214 -6.55 -5.62 -4.96
N PRO A 215 -7.83 -6.02 -4.80
CA PRO A 215 -8.77 -5.30 -3.95
C PRO A 215 -8.34 -5.36 -2.47
N THR A 216 -8.35 -4.22 -1.78
CA THR A 216 -7.96 -4.15 -0.37
C THR A 216 -8.71 -3.09 0.43
N ALA A 217 -8.95 -3.36 1.71
CA ALA A 217 -9.34 -2.39 2.73
C ALA A 217 -8.28 -2.40 3.84
N TRP A 218 -7.11 -1.84 3.53
CA TRP A 218 -5.92 -1.92 4.37
C TRP A 218 -5.98 -0.99 5.59
N PHE A 219 -5.34 -1.38 6.68
CA PHE A 219 -5.13 -0.54 7.85
C PHE A 219 -3.63 -0.24 7.97
N SER A 220 -3.24 0.99 7.68
CA SER A 220 -1.84 1.39 7.63
C SER A 220 -1.21 1.41 9.03
N GLU A 221 -0.05 0.78 9.17
CA GLU A 221 0.71 0.69 10.42
C GLU A 221 2.19 1.05 10.20
N LEU A 222 2.71 1.97 11.01
CA LEU A 222 4.13 2.30 11.04
C LEU A 222 4.93 1.26 11.84
N PRO A 223 6.21 1.00 11.48
CA PRO A 223 6.99 1.76 10.50
C PRO A 223 7.14 1.12 9.11
N LEU A 224 6.71 -0.14 8.92
CA LEU A 224 7.01 -0.92 7.72
C LEU A 224 5.77 -1.46 6.98
N TYR A 225 4.58 -1.05 7.40
CA TYR A 225 3.32 -1.70 7.05
C TYR A 225 2.23 -0.71 6.61
N ILE A 226 2.66 0.43 6.05
CA ILE A 226 1.79 1.35 5.32
C ILE A 226 1.34 0.67 4.01
N ALA A 227 0.10 0.91 3.56
CA ALA A 227 -0.47 0.20 2.41
C ALA A 227 0.39 0.34 1.15
N ILE A 228 0.72 1.57 0.73
CA ILE A 228 1.56 1.78 -0.47
C ILE A 228 2.98 1.21 -0.32
N GLN A 229 3.50 1.16 0.92
CA GLN A 229 4.82 0.64 1.25
C GLN A 229 4.86 -0.88 1.08
N GLU A 230 3.89 -1.60 1.64
CA GLU A 230 3.80 -3.07 1.51
C GLU A 230 3.50 -3.47 0.06
N GLN A 231 2.55 -2.81 -0.59
CA GLN A 231 2.14 -3.11 -1.98
C GLN A 231 3.33 -2.95 -2.95
N SER A 232 4.06 -1.85 -2.86
CA SER A 232 5.21 -1.59 -3.75
C SER A 232 6.38 -2.53 -3.47
N ALA A 233 6.70 -2.80 -2.20
CA ALA A 233 7.77 -3.71 -1.84
C ALA A 233 7.46 -5.15 -2.28
N TRP A 234 6.21 -5.59 -2.16
CA TRP A 234 5.77 -6.92 -2.62
C TRP A 234 5.84 -7.03 -4.15
N ALA A 235 5.35 -6.02 -4.88
CA ALA A 235 5.45 -5.98 -6.33
C ALA A 235 6.92 -6.01 -6.80
N TYR A 236 7.79 -5.23 -6.16
CA TYR A 236 9.24 -5.24 -6.45
C TYR A 236 9.86 -6.61 -6.20
N ALA A 237 9.61 -7.22 -5.03
CA ALA A 237 10.25 -8.47 -4.60
C ALA A 237 9.81 -9.68 -5.44
N THR A 238 8.60 -9.65 -5.98
CA THR A 238 8.05 -10.70 -6.85
C THR A 238 8.18 -10.38 -8.35
N ASP A 239 8.66 -9.18 -8.68
CA ASP A 239 8.73 -8.61 -10.02
C ASP A 239 7.41 -8.68 -10.83
N VAL A 240 6.27 -8.53 -10.17
CA VAL A 240 4.94 -8.55 -10.82
C VAL A 240 4.35 -7.16 -10.97
N ASN A 241 3.52 -7.01 -12.00
CA ASN A 241 2.60 -5.88 -12.09
C ASN A 241 1.50 -6.06 -11.03
N LEU A 242 1.25 -5.05 -10.21
CA LEU A 242 0.24 -5.10 -9.15
C LEU A 242 -0.72 -3.91 -9.30
N LEU A 243 -2.01 -4.22 -9.43
CA LEU A 243 -3.11 -3.25 -9.46
C LEU A 243 -3.83 -3.24 -8.12
N ALA A 244 -3.38 -2.39 -7.19
CA ALA A 244 -3.90 -2.30 -5.84
C ALA A 244 -4.99 -1.22 -5.72
N SER A 245 -6.19 -1.61 -5.32
CA SER A 245 -7.33 -0.71 -5.13
C SER A 245 -7.76 -0.73 -3.68
N GLY A 246 -7.54 0.39 -2.99
CA GLY A 246 -7.77 0.57 -1.57
C GLY A 246 -9.13 1.19 -1.23
N TYR A 247 -9.77 0.73 -0.16
CA TYR A 247 -10.89 1.44 0.44
C TYR A 247 -10.40 2.72 1.12
N ASN A 248 -11.15 3.80 1.00
CA ASN A 248 -10.82 5.09 1.56
C ASN A 248 -11.83 5.48 2.64
N ASN A 249 -11.38 5.48 3.89
CA ASN A 249 -12.13 5.99 5.03
C ASN A 249 -11.17 6.42 6.14
N MET A 250 -10.97 7.73 6.25
CA MET A 250 -10.08 8.31 7.27
C MET A 250 -10.53 8.01 8.69
N SER A 251 -11.84 7.81 8.96
CA SER A 251 -12.29 7.53 10.33
C SER A 251 -11.81 6.18 10.87
N THR A 252 -11.48 5.23 9.98
CA THR A 252 -11.04 3.88 10.31
C THR A 252 -9.60 3.61 9.87
N GLY A 253 -8.91 4.60 9.31
CA GLY A 253 -7.50 4.49 8.88
C GLY A 253 -7.30 3.72 7.58
N ASN A 254 -8.32 3.63 6.72
CA ASN A 254 -8.24 2.94 5.44
C ASN A 254 -7.88 3.91 4.31
N THR A 255 -6.78 3.64 3.62
CA THR A 255 -6.34 4.26 2.37
C THR A 255 -5.16 3.47 1.80
N GLY A 256 -4.68 3.84 0.62
CA GLY A 256 -3.54 3.21 -0.02
C GLY A 256 -3.95 2.46 -1.27
N SER A 257 -3.71 3.08 -2.42
CA SER A 257 -3.96 2.50 -3.74
C SER A 257 -2.78 2.77 -4.66
N GLY A 258 -2.58 1.92 -5.66
CA GLY A 258 -1.53 2.15 -6.64
C GLY A 258 -1.44 1.12 -7.75
N ILE A 259 -0.65 1.48 -8.76
CA ILE A 259 -0.29 0.67 -9.92
C ILE A 259 1.23 0.54 -9.88
N TYR A 260 1.72 -0.68 -9.78
CA TYR A 260 3.15 -0.97 -9.62
C TYR A 260 3.64 -1.89 -10.75
N ALA A 261 4.81 -1.60 -11.32
CA ALA A 261 5.39 -2.34 -12.45
C ALA A 261 6.58 -3.23 -12.02
N GLY A 262 6.41 -3.95 -10.92
CA GLY A 262 7.46 -4.80 -10.35
C GLY A 262 8.75 -4.03 -10.05
N THR A 263 9.87 -4.54 -10.53
CA THR A 263 11.20 -3.91 -10.36
C THR A 263 11.37 -2.57 -11.10
N LYS A 264 10.48 -2.21 -12.04
CA LYS A 264 10.46 -0.86 -12.63
C LYS A 264 9.91 0.20 -11.68
N GLY A 265 9.32 -0.19 -10.56
CA GLY A 265 8.80 0.72 -9.55
C GLY A 265 7.34 1.12 -9.74
N PRO A 266 6.85 2.07 -8.93
CA PRO A 266 5.48 2.56 -8.98
C PRO A 266 5.20 3.37 -10.27
N ILE A 267 4.01 3.20 -10.85
CA ILE A 267 3.50 4.03 -11.97
C ILE A 267 2.69 5.21 -11.41
N THR A 268 1.83 4.93 -10.43
CA THR A 268 1.03 5.92 -9.70
C THR A 268 0.54 5.30 -8.41
N TYR A 269 0.39 6.10 -7.37
CA TYR A 269 -0.08 5.64 -6.07
C TYR A 269 -0.62 6.82 -5.27
N ILE A 270 -1.37 6.51 -4.23
CA ILE A 270 -1.83 7.48 -3.24
C ILE A 270 -2.01 6.79 -1.89
N GLU A 271 -1.54 7.44 -0.83
CA GLU A 271 -1.94 7.19 0.55
C GLU A 271 -2.55 8.51 1.03
N SER A 272 -3.88 8.58 1.05
CA SER A 272 -4.62 9.82 1.25
C SER A 272 -4.63 10.25 2.72
N GLU A 273 -4.54 11.56 2.95
CA GLU A 273 -4.88 12.19 4.25
C GLU A 273 -6.32 12.72 4.28
N SER A 274 -7.16 12.19 3.41
CA SER A 274 -8.52 12.69 3.24
C SER A 274 -9.50 11.64 2.74
N THR A 275 -10.75 11.80 3.17
CA THR A 275 -11.86 10.97 2.69
C THR A 275 -12.33 11.49 1.34
N GLY A 276 -12.43 10.61 0.35
CA GLY A 276 -12.96 10.91 -0.97
C GLY A 276 -12.47 9.92 -2.02
N THR A 277 -13.24 9.77 -3.09
CA THR A 277 -12.90 8.82 -4.17
C THR A 277 -11.87 9.42 -5.14
N LYS A 278 -10.79 8.69 -5.40
CA LYS A 278 -9.80 8.99 -6.44
C LYS A 278 -9.68 7.82 -7.42
N ILE A 279 -9.45 8.14 -8.69
CA ILE A 279 -9.22 7.15 -9.75
C ILE A 279 -7.80 7.36 -10.28
N LEU A 280 -6.96 6.34 -10.18
CA LEU A 280 -5.58 6.38 -10.66
C LEU A 280 -5.51 5.57 -11.94
N ILE A 281 -5.05 6.19 -13.03
CA ILE A 281 -4.97 5.60 -14.36
C ILE A 281 -3.51 5.61 -14.83
N GLY A 282 -3.01 4.46 -15.29
CA GLY A 282 -1.64 4.33 -15.77
C GLY A 282 -1.49 3.32 -16.90
N LYS A 283 -0.50 3.53 -17.76
CA LYS A 283 -0.05 2.53 -18.73
C LYS A 283 0.87 1.55 -18.03
N VAL A 284 0.50 0.28 -18.05
CA VAL A 284 1.24 -0.80 -17.40
C VAL A 284 2.00 -1.60 -18.46
N PRO A 285 3.35 -1.60 -18.44
CA PRO A 285 4.15 -2.40 -19.35
C PRO A 285 3.83 -3.89 -19.18
N LYS A 286 3.52 -4.58 -20.27
CA LYS A 286 3.34 -6.03 -20.25
C LYS A 286 4.67 -6.72 -19.98
N VAL A 287 4.62 -7.81 -19.22
CA VAL A 287 5.78 -8.66 -18.97
C VAL A 287 5.93 -9.66 -20.12
N THR A 288 7.02 -9.57 -20.86
CA THR A 288 7.32 -10.49 -21.97
C THR A 288 8.59 -11.30 -21.68
N ALA A 289 8.94 -12.24 -22.56
CA ALA A 289 10.23 -12.95 -22.49
C ALA A 289 11.45 -12.02 -22.56
N LYS A 290 11.29 -10.78 -23.06
CA LYS A 290 12.35 -9.74 -23.07
C LYS A 290 12.26 -8.80 -21.86
N GLY A 291 11.44 -9.14 -20.87
CA GLY A 291 11.06 -8.25 -19.77
C GLY A 291 10.04 -7.20 -20.20
N ARG A 292 9.91 -6.15 -19.39
CA ARG A 292 9.07 -4.97 -19.66
C ARG A 292 9.81 -4.00 -20.59
N THR A 293 9.42 -3.93 -21.86
CA THR A 293 10.09 -3.04 -22.84
C THR A 293 9.55 -1.61 -22.84
N ALA A 294 8.26 -1.42 -22.59
CA ALA A 294 7.66 -0.09 -22.53
C ALA A 294 8.22 0.74 -21.38
N SER A 295 8.56 2.01 -21.64
CA SER A 295 8.93 2.97 -20.60
C SER A 295 7.72 3.38 -19.76
N LEU A 296 7.96 3.76 -18.50
CA LEU A 296 6.90 4.34 -17.69
C LEU A 296 6.53 5.72 -18.25
N GLU A 297 5.24 5.97 -18.38
CA GLU A 297 4.67 7.24 -18.83
C GLU A 297 3.94 7.94 -17.68
N PRO A 298 3.74 9.27 -17.75
CA PRO A 298 2.96 9.99 -16.75
C PRO A 298 1.56 9.40 -16.58
N ALA A 299 1.21 9.09 -15.34
CA ALA A 299 -0.12 8.63 -14.96
C ALA A 299 -1.09 9.80 -14.79
N THR A 300 -2.38 9.48 -14.76
CA THR A 300 -3.47 10.44 -14.52
C THR A 300 -4.21 10.09 -13.24
N THR A 301 -4.45 11.08 -12.38
CA THR A 301 -5.30 10.93 -11.20
C THR A 301 -6.54 11.81 -11.37
N ILE A 302 -7.72 11.22 -11.27
CA ILE A 302 -9.01 11.92 -11.32
C ILE A 302 -9.61 11.95 -9.92
N LEU A 303 -9.85 13.15 -9.40
CA LEU A 303 -10.66 13.36 -8.21
C LEU A 303 -12.14 13.21 -8.60
N PHE A 304 -12.83 12.23 -8.01
CA PHE A 304 -14.21 11.94 -8.35
C PHE A 304 -15.21 12.64 -7.42
N ASP A 305 -14.88 12.80 -6.14
CA ASP A 305 -15.69 13.55 -5.16
C ASP A 305 -14.92 14.76 -4.62
N GLU A 306 -15.64 15.69 -3.98
CA GLU A 306 -15.04 16.66 -3.07
C GLU A 306 -14.38 15.96 -1.88
N ILE A 307 -13.29 16.56 -1.40
CA ILE A 307 -12.41 15.95 -0.41
C ILE A 307 -12.76 16.46 0.99
N GLU A 308 -13.05 15.55 1.92
CA GLU A 308 -13.14 15.88 3.35
C GLU A 308 -11.80 15.58 4.04
N THR A 309 -11.11 16.61 4.51
CA THR A 309 -9.90 16.46 5.33
C THR A 309 -10.26 16.00 6.74
N LYS A 310 -9.83 14.79 7.09
CA LYS A 310 -9.81 14.24 8.45
C LYS A 310 -8.51 13.44 8.60
N SER A 311 -7.82 13.61 9.72
CA SER A 311 -6.63 12.80 10.04
C SER A 311 -7.04 11.33 10.14
N ALA A 312 -6.39 10.46 9.37
CA ALA A 312 -6.49 9.02 9.56
C ALA A 312 -5.77 8.61 10.86
N PRO A 313 -6.34 7.70 11.67
CA PRO A 313 -5.56 7.01 12.68
C PRO A 313 -4.59 6.06 11.99
N ILE A 314 -3.28 6.33 12.12
CA ILE A 314 -2.23 5.41 11.69
C ILE A 314 -1.83 4.56 12.89
N LEU A 315 -1.85 3.25 12.69
CA LEU A 315 -1.46 2.29 13.71
C LEU A 315 0.07 2.32 13.91
N HIS A 316 0.55 1.82 15.03
CA HIS A 316 1.98 1.72 15.31
C HIS A 316 2.31 0.36 15.91
N GLU A 317 3.39 -0.25 15.43
CA GLU A 317 3.89 -1.51 15.95
C GLU A 317 4.58 -1.31 17.32
N ASP A 318 4.42 -2.26 18.25
CA ASP A 318 5.15 -2.24 19.52
C ASP A 318 6.62 -2.61 19.30
N LEU A 319 7.49 -1.60 19.29
CA LEU A 319 8.92 -1.80 19.06
C LEU A 319 9.65 -2.54 20.20
N LYS A 320 8.98 -2.88 21.32
CA LYS A 320 9.61 -3.66 22.41
C LYS A 320 10.00 -5.07 22.01
N ILE A 321 9.41 -5.61 20.94
CA ILE A 321 9.82 -6.91 20.40
C ILE A 321 11.14 -6.84 19.62
N TYR A 322 11.60 -5.64 19.27
CA TYR A 322 12.82 -5.41 18.50
C TYR A 322 14.01 -5.14 19.41
N THR A 323 15.21 -5.52 18.96
CA THR A 323 16.43 -4.85 19.43
C THR A 323 16.52 -3.50 18.74
N THR A 324 16.78 -2.43 19.49
CA THR A 324 16.85 -1.08 18.94
C THR A 324 18.11 -0.33 19.36
N LYS A 325 18.58 0.57 18.51
CA LYS A 325 19.68 1.50 18.83
C LYS A 325 19.36 2.88 18.28
N LEU A 326 19.41 3.91 19.13
CA LEU A 326 19.26 5.30 18.70
C LEU A 326 20.46 5.70 17.84
N ILE A 327 20.18 6.34 16.70
CA ILE A 327 21.22 6.95 15.88
C ILE A 327 21.58 8.28 16.54
N GLU A 328 22.64 8.24 17.33
CA GLU A 328 23.24 9.43 17.91
C GLU A 328 24.39 9.89 17.02
N PRO A 329 24.39 11.14 16.54
CA PRO A 329 25.59 11.70 15.94
C PRO A 329 26.68 11.77 17.03
N GLU A 330 27.68 10.90 16.96
CA GLU A 330 28.77 10.89 17.95
C GLU A 330 29.48 12.25 17.95
N ASN A 331 29.70 12.79 19.16
CA ASN A 331 30.57 13.95 19.42
C ASN A 331 30.27 15.21 18.59
N PHE A 332 29.18 15.91 18.90
CA PHE A 332 29.03 17.32 18.57
C PHE A 332 30.17 18.11 19.23
N LYS A 333 31.29 18.32 18.52
CA LYS A 333 32.41 19.17 18.93
C LYS A 333 32.52 20.31 17.93
N PRO A 334 32.00 21.50 18.23
CA PRO A 334 32.08 22.63 17.32
C PRO A 334 33.55 23.01 17.08
N THR A 335 33.91 23.30 15.82
CA THR A 335 35.20 23.94 15.55
C THR A 335 35.02 25.45 15.71
N LYS A 336 35.98 26.12 16.37
CA LYS A 336 35.91 27.56 16.74
C LYS A 336 35.64 28.52 15.57
N SER A 337 35.71 28.05 14.33
CA SER A 337 35.48 28.80 13.09
C SER A 337 34.05 28.74 12.55
N GLU A 338 33.16 27.94 13.14
CA GLU A 338 31.78 27.74 12.64
C GLU A 338 30.87 28.88 13.10
N GLN A 339 30.97 30.03 12.44
CA GLN A 339 30.05 31.14 12.66
C GLN A 339 28.72 30.87 11.94
N PHE A 340 27.63 30.79 12.71
CA PHE A 340 26.27 30.93 12.16
C PHE A 340 26.13 32.36 11.64
N ASN A 341 26.19 32.55 10.32
CA ASN A 341 25.87 33.86 9.73
C ASN A 341 24.36 34.05 9.77
N ILE A 342 23.89 34.68 10.85
CA ILE A 342 22.49 35.04 11.06
C ILE A 342 22.35 36.54 10.79
N SER A 343 21.84 36.88 9.61
CA SER A 343 21.25 38.20 9.36
C SER A 343 19.85 38.00 8.81
N GLY A 344 18.87 38.58 9.51
CA GLY A 344 17.44 38.34 9.27
C GLY A 344 16.96 38.75 7.88
N GLY A 345 15.99 37.98 7.38
CA GLY A 345 15.36 38.15 6.07
C GLY A 345 15.89 37.13 5.06
N THR A 346 15.07 36.09 4.79
CA THR A 346 15.22 35.05 3.73
C THR A 346 16.55 34.27 3.60
N ASP A 347 17.61 34.62 4.33
CA ASP A 347 18.95 34.01 4.29
C ASP A 347 19.31 33.28 5.60
N LEU A 348 18.48 32.33 6.05
CA LEU A 348 18.82 31.52 7.22
C LEU A 348 19.86 30.44 6.85
N LYS A 349 21.14 30.69 7.14
CA LYS A 349 22.19 29.65 7.11
C LYS A 349 22.17 28.84 8.40
N GLY A 350 21.52 27.68 8.37
CA GLY A 350 21.58 26.69 9.44
C GLY A 350 22.95 26.00 9.49
N LEU A 351 23.21 25.31 10.59
CA LEU A 351 24.40 24.46 10.72
C LEU A 351 24.12 23.10 10.11
N GLU A 352 24.89 22.68 9.13
CA GLU A 352 24.81 21.34 8.59
C GLU A 352 26.05 20.54 8.97
N ARG A 353 25.86 19.27 9.32
CA ARG A 353 26.93 18.33 9.67
C ARG A 353 26.68 17.00 9.02
N ASP A 354 27.73 16.47 8.40
CA ASP A 354 27.73 15.15 7.80
C ASP A 354 28.24 14.11 8.79
N TYR A 355 27.60 12.94 8.76
CA TYR A 355 27.90 11.81 9.62
C TYR A 355 28.00 10.55 8.78
N ASN A 356 28.94 9.69 9.17
CA ASN A 356 29.03 8.33 8.69
C ASN A 356 29.02 7.41 9.89
N ILE A 357 28.13 6.42 9.88
CA ILE A 357 28.08 5.40 10.93
C ILE A 357 28.19 4.01 10.31
N ASP A 358 28.88 3.11 11.01
CA ASP A 358 28.95 1.70 10.72
C ASP A 358 28.56 0.94 11.99
N GLU A 359 27.39 0.35 11.98
CA GLU A 359 26.73 -0.18 13.17
C GLU A 359 26.23 -1.60 12.96
N LYS A 360 26.49 -2.46 13.95
CA LYS A 360 25.97 -3.84 13.97
C LYS A 360 24.95 -3.98 15.09
N LEU A 361 23.75 -4.42 14.74
CA LEU A 361 22.64 -4.66 15.68
C LEU A 361 22.16 -6.11 15.56
N CYS A 362 22.04 -6.82 16.67
CA CYS A 362 21.64 -8.22 16.69
C CYS A 362 20.43 -8.46 17.58
N HIS A 363 19.51 -9.30 17.14
CA HIS A 363 18.43 -9.86 17.95
C HIS A 363 18.64 -11.37 18.03
N GLY A 364 19.15 -11.85 19.17
CA GLY A 364 19.70 -13.21 19.28
C GLY A 364 20.88 -13.39 18.32
N ASP A 365 20.85 -14.47 17.53
CA ASP A 365 21.90 -14.80 16.55
C ASP A 365 21.76 -14.07 15.20
N PHE A 366 20.61 -13.44 14.96
CA PHE A 366 20.37 -12.68 13.74
C PHE A 366 20.92 -11.27 13.87
N CYS A 367 21.82 -10.88 12.95
CA CYS A 367 22.49 -9.58 12.98
C CYS A 367 22.34 -8.82 11.66
N CYS A 368 22.14 -7.52 11.80
CA CYS A 368 22.07 -6.51 10.75
C CYS A 368 23.29 -5.58 10.86
N ASN A 369 23.96 -5.30 9.74
CA ASN A 369 24.96 -4.25 9.65
C ASN A 369 24.39 -3.07 8.87
N PHE A 370 24.56 -1.87 9.41
CA PHE A 370 24.05 -0.61 8.89
C PHE A 370 25.24 0.31 8.61
N ASN A 371 25.46 0.62 7.34
CA ASN A 371 26.43 1.63 6.92
C ASN A 371 25.65 2.82 6.35
N LEU A 372 25.64 3.93 7.09
CA LEU A 372 24.81 5.10 6.76
C LEU A 372 25.68 6.33 6.56
N SER A 373 25.34 7.13 5.55
CA SER A 373 25.79 8.51 5.37
C SER A 373 24.57 9.41 5.45
N PHE A 374 24.59 10.37 6.37
CA PHE A 374 23.51 11.33 6.54
C PHE A 374 24.04 12.69 6.98
N SER A 375 23.29 13.75 6.71
CA SER A 375 23.53 15.07 7.28
C SER A 375 22.44 15.45 8.27
N VAL A 376 22.80 16.21 9.29
CA VAL A 376 21.84 16.81 10.22
C VAL A 376 21.96 18.32 10.13
N LYS A 377 20.83 18.98 9.88
CA LYS A 377 20.71 20.43 9.86
C LYS A 377 20.15 20.94 11.17
N TYR A 378 20.71 22.01 11.71
CA TYR A 378 20.30 22.66 12.95
C TYR A 378 20.04 24.16 12.73
N TYR A 379 19.07 24.68 13.47
CA TYR A 379 18.82 26.11 13.61
C TYR A 379 18.93 26.54 15.06
N GLN A 380 19.12 27.83 15.32
CA GLN A 380 18.98 28.36 16.68
C GLN A 380 17.51 28.40 17.09
N GLU A 381 17.25 28.32 18.39
CA GLU A 381 15.90 28.29 18.99
C GLU A 381 14.97 29.44 18.54
N LYS A 382 15.52 30.56 18.05
CA LYS A 382 14.74 31.69 17.50
C LYS A 382 13.95 31.37 16.22
N TYR A 383 14.20 30.23 15.56
CA TYR A 383 13.45 29.85 14.36
C TYR A 383 12.02 29.43 14.70
N ASN A 384 11.03 29.96 13.97
CA ASN A 384 9.62 29.65 14.20
C ASN A 384 9.16 28.46 13.36
N PHE A 385 9.24 27.26 13.93
CA PHE A 385 8.81 26.01 13.30
C PHE A 385 7.30 25.90 13.12
N LYS A 386 6.50 26.63 13.90
CA LYS A 386 5.03 26.52 13.85
C LYS A 386 4.44 26.99 12.52
N ASP A 387 5.15 27.87 11.82
CA ASP A 387 4.74 28.40 10.52
C ASP A 387 5.42 27.66 9.36
N ASP A 388 6.35 26.72 9.63
CA ASP A 388 6.97 25.89 8.60
C ASP A 388 6.00 24.79 8.16
N SER A 389 5.46 24.92 6.95
CA SER A 389 4.55 23.94 6.37
C SER A 389 5.18 22.56 6.21
N THR A 390 6.50 22.46 6.05
CA THR A 390 7.16 21.15 5.90
C THR A 390 7.23 20.39 7.22
N TYR A 391 7.36 21.13 8.33
CA TYR A 391 7.38 20.55 9.68
C TYR A 391 5.98 20.16 10.17
N ASN A 392 4.95 20.83 9.64
CA ASN A 392 3.57 20.70 10.10
C ASN A 392 2.78 19.53 9.51
N LYS A 393 3.38 18.73 8.62
CA LYS A 393 2.80 17.50 8.11
C LYS A 393 2.80 16.39 9.18
N THR A 394 1.93 15.39 9.02
CA THR A 394 1.78 14.23 9.91
C THR A 394 2.79 13.11 9.62
N ASP A 395 3.51 13.22 8.52
CA ASP A 395 4.55 12.32 8.05
C ASP A 395 5.92 13.02 7.97
N ALA A 396 6.12 14.11 8.69
CA ALA A 396 7.31 14.96 8.60
C ALA A 396 8.56 14.36 9.30
N PHE A 397 8.75 13.05 9.13
CA PHE A 397 9.69 12.21 9.86
C PHE A 397 11.15 12.63 9.73
N TYR A 398 11.54 13.17 8.57
CA TYR A 398 12.90 13.66 8.31
C TYR A 398 13.30 14.84 9.19
N HIS A 399 12.39 15.44 9.96
CA HIS A 399 12.73 16.44 10.97
C HIS A 399 13.21 15.84 12.31
N PHE A 400 13.12 14.53 12.49
CA PHE A 400 13.28 13.88 13.80
C PHE A 400 14.53 13.00 13.90
N LYS A 401 14.66 12.31 15.05
CA LYS A 401 15.69 11.30 15.30
C LYS A 401 15.28 9.97 14.70
N TYR A 402 16.24 9.08 14.53
CA TYR A 402 16.03 7.74 13.98
C TYR A 402 16.62 6.67 14.88
N ARG A 403 16.03 5.49 14.86
CA ARG A 403 16.54 4.26 15.48
C ARG A 403 16.78 3.19 14.43
N LEU A 404 17.86 2.45 14.61
CA LEU A 404 18.06 1.14 14.01
C LEU A 404 17.18 0.14 14.74
N ILE A 405 16.53 -0.77 14.02
CA ILE A 405 15.75 -1.86 14.57
C ILE A 405 16.13 -3.19 13.91
N ALA A 406 16.26 -4.24 14.74
CA ALA A 406 16.53 -5.60 14.32
C ALA A 406 15.56 -6.57 15.02
N LEU A 407 14.97 -7.47 14.26
CA LEU A 407 14.08 -8.51 14.79
C LEU A 407 14.30 -9.82 14.04
N ASP A 408 14.26 -10.90 14.80
CA ASP A 408 14.09 -12.26 14.31
C ASP A 408 13.03 -12.92 15.18
N GLY A 409 11.81 -13.04 14.67
CA GLY A 409 10.66 -13.37 15.52
C GLY A 409 9.36 -13.56 14.79
N ILE A 410 8.25 -13.43 15.54
CA ILE A 410 6.88 -13.57 15.04
C ILE A 410 6.11 -12.31 15.42
N ARG A 411 5.52 -11.65 14.42
CA ARG A 411 4.61 -10.52 14.60
C ARG A 411 3.19 -11.01 14.83
N GLN A 412 2.54 -10.43 15.82
CA GLN A 412 1.12 -10.62 16.08
C GLN A 412 0.36 -9.44 15.46
N TYR A 413 -0.70 -9.73 14.70
CA TYR A 413 -1.57 -8.70 14.15
C TYR A 413 -2.70 -8.41 15.14
N ILE A 414 -3.32 -7.23 14.99
CA ILE A 414 -4.43 -6.79 15.86
C ILE A 414 -5.55 -7.84 15.89
N VAL A 415 -5.81 -8.50 14.75
CA VAL A 415 -6.77 -9.60 14.66
C VAL A 415 -6.24 -10.70 13.75
N GLY A 416 -6.55 -11.95 14.10
CA GLY A 416 -6.36 -13.09 13.21
C GLY A 416 -5.02 -13.78 13.38
N ASN A 417 -4.29 -13.88 12.27
CA ASN A 417 -3.09 -14.70 12.14
C ASN A 417 -1.84 -14.01 12.73
N SER A 418 -0.75 -14.76 12.86
CA SER A 418 0.59 -14.24 13.14
C SER A 418 1.53 -14.56 11.99
N SER A 419 2.62 -13.80 11.88
CA SER A 419 3.53 -13.93 10.75
C SER A 419 5.00 -13.94 11.21
N GLY A 420 5.79 -14.86 10.66
CA GLY A 420 7.21 -14.96 11.01
C GLY A 420 8.06 -13.98 10.23
N GLN A 421 8.94 -13.23 10.88
CA GLN A 421 9.70 -12.18 10.19
C GLN A 421 11.15 -12.05 10.68
N GLN A 422 12.01 -11.64 9.75
CA GLN A 422 13.35 -11.12 10.03
C GLN A 422 13.45 -9.71 9.47
N VAL A 423 13.80 -8.74 10.30
CA VAL A 423 13.74 -7.32 9.96
C VAL A 423 15.07 -6.65 10.29
N CYS A 424 15.60 -5.90 9.32
CA CYS A 424 16.68 -4.94 9.51
C CYS A 424 16.23 -3.59 8.96
N ALA A 425 15.91 -2.62 9.82
CA ALA A 425 15.29 -1.37 9.36
C ALA A 425 15.68 -0.15 10.20
N ILE A 426 15.29 1.01 9.70
CA ILE A 426 15.43 2.31 10.34
C ILE A 426 14.04 2.92 10.52
N THR A 427 13.75 3.45 11.71
CA THR A 427 12.44 4.03 12.07
C THR A 427 12.61 5.41 12.72
N PRO A 428 11.71 6.37 12.48
CA PRO A 428 11.79 7.69 13.09
C PRO A 428 11.25 7.66 14.52
N CYS A 429 11.72 8.60 15.35
CA CYS A 429 11.32 8.80 16.74
C CYS A 429 11.13 10.27 17.04
N LEU A 430 9.98 10.63 17.60
CA LEU A 430 9.67 12.03 17.93
C LEU A 430 10.59 12.56 19.05
N ASN A 431 11.12 11.68 19.89
CA ASN A 431 12.12 11.99 20.92
C ASN A 431 12.99 10.76 21.23
N ASP A 432 13.71 10.78 22.35
CA ASP A 432 14.63 9.71 22.74
C ASP A 432 13.94 8.48 23.32
N ASP A 433 12.68 8.59 23.73
CA ASP A 433 11.90 7.48 24.26
C ASP A 433 11.47 6.52 23.14
N LEU A 434 11.58 5.20 23.41
CA LEU A 434 11.22 4.17 22.43
C LEU A 434 9.73 4.22 22.07
N ASN A 435 8.84 4.59 23.00
CA ASN A 435 7.41 4.69 22.74
C ASN A 435 7.07 5.91 21.88
N SER A 436 8.03 6.77 21.54
CA SER A 436 7.85 7.89 20.58
C SER A 436 8.18 7.50 19.14
N CYS A 437 8.65 6.28 18.93
CA CYS A 437 9.09 5.78 17.63
C CYS A 437 7.97 5.09 16.86
N ALA A 438 8.07 5.11 15.53
CA ALA A 438 7.05 4.57 14.63
C ALA A 438 5.64 5.16 14.87
N ILE A 439 5.56 6.44 15.26
CA ILE A 439 4.30 7.16 15.46
C ILE A 439 4.31 8.40 14.56
N SER A 440 3.18 8.66 13.90
CA SER A 440 2.94 9.89 13.13
C SER A 440 3.12 11.13 14.02
N ASN A 441 3.79 12.16 13.51
CA ASN A 441 3.87 13.41 14.26
C ASN A 441 2.50 14.11 14.22
N ASN A 442 2.05 14.71 15.33
CA ASN A 442 0.76 15.40 15.42
C ASN A 442 0.78 16.79 14.72
N GLY A 443 1.49 16.89 13.59
CA GLY A 443 1.77 18.12 12.86
C GLY A 443 2.29 19.23 13.76
N LYS A 444 1.58 20.36 13.77
CA LYS A 444 1.88 21.59 14.55
C LYS A 444 2.09 21.39 16.05
N ASN A 445 1.64 20.26 16.60
CA ASN A 445 1.69 20.01 18.05
C ASN A 445 2.94 19.23 18.47
N THR A 446 3.78 18.77 17.55
CA THR A 446 5.02 18.07 17.89
C THR A 446 6.16 19.06 18.11
N LEU A 447 6.77 19.04 19.29
CA LEU A 447 7.92 19.89 19.60
C LEU A 447 9.17 19.42 18.84
N PRO A 448 9.98 20.35 18.30
CA PRO A 448 11.23 19.99 17.64
C PRO A 448 12.30 19.59 18.66
N HIS A 449 13.23 18.75 18.21
CA HIS A 449 14.27 18.23 19.08
C HIS A 449 15.34 19.30 19.36
N GLN A 450 15.51 19.68 20.63
CA GLN A 450 16.51 20.65 21.07
C GLN A 450 17.78 19.96 21.63
N ILE A 451 18.93 20.56 21.39
CA ILE A 451 20.24 20.18 21.93
C ILE A 451 20.86 21.44 22.54
N ASP A 452 21.40 21.32 23.75
CA ASP A 452 22.17 22.38 24.39
C ASP A 452 23.66 22.16 24.13
N ASP A 453 24.26 23.04 23.33
CA ASP A 453 25.69 23.04 23.05
C ASP A 453 26.41 24.14 23.85
N LYS A 454 27.59 23.81 24.39
CA LYS A 454 28.34 24.72 25.26
C LYS A 454 28.84 25.97 24.57
N ASP A 455 29.13 25.91 23.26
CA ASP A 455 29.71 27.02 22.52
C ASP A 455 28.67 27.73 21.63
N LEU A 456 27.67 26.98 21.14
CA LEU A 456 26.67 27.45 20.19
C LEU A 456 25.29 27.73 20.81
N GLY A 457 25.09 27.33 22.08
CA GLY A 457 23.84 27.47 22.82
C GLY A 457 22.77 26.47 22.39
N ASN A 458 21.50 26.82 22.62
CA ASN A 458 20.36 25.99 22.25
C ASN A 458 20.21 25.90 20.73
N LEU A 459 20.36 24.68 20.22
CA LEU A 459 20.16 24.31 18.82
C LEU A 459 18.94 23.43 18.69
N THR A 460 18.13 23.70 17.68
CA THR A 460 16.99 22.87 17.30
C THR A 460 17.35 22.09 16.04
N ARG A 461 17.20 20.77 16.10
CA ARG A 461 17.32 19.91 14.91
C ARG A 461 16.22 20.29 13.92
N TYR A 462 16.63 20.63 12.72
CA TYR A 462 15.74 20.89 11.60
C TYR A 462 15.52 19.61 10.82
N SER A 463 16.55 18.98 10.26
CA SER A 463 16.38 17.79 9.42
C SER A 463 17.50 16.78 9.60
N THR A 464 17.19 15.52 9.32
CA THR A 464 18.12 14.40 9.17
C THR A 464 17.94 13.87 7.75
N GLU A 465 18.92 14.12 6.87
CA GLU A 465 18.85 13.77 5.45
C GLU A 465 19.85 12.65 5.14
N PHE A 466 19.37 11.48 4.75
CA PHE A 466 20.23 10.36 4.41
C PHE A 466 20.71 10.47 2.96
N GLN A 467 22.02 10.62 2.74
CA GLN A 467 22.59 10.53 1.39
C GLN A 467 22.70 9.07 0.92
N SER A 468 22.98 8.15 1.83
CA SER A 468 22.96 6.71 1.54
C SER A 468 22.67 5.86 2.78
N ILE A 469 21.87 4.82 2.60
CA ILE A 469 21.59 3.79 3.60
C ILE A 469 21.98 2.45 2.97
N ASN A 470 22.93 1.73 3.58
CA ASN A 470 23.31 0.39 3.18
C ASN A 470 23.09 -0.58 4.34
N ILE A 471 22.14 -1.49 4.18
CA ILE A 471 21.76 -2.49 5.19
C ILE A 471 22.16 -3.86 4.66
N THR A 472 22.88 -4.63 5.47
CA THR A 472 23.24 -6.02 5.13
C THR A 472 22.95 -6.97 6.29
N GLY A 473 22.51 -8.18 5.98
CA GLY A 473 22.28 -9.21 6.99
C GLY A 473 22.33 -10.62 6.39
N ASN A 474 22.47 -11.62 7.26
CA ASN A 474 22.37 -13.03 6.88
C ASN A 474 20.98 -13.52 7.31
N PHE A 475 20.08 -13.63 6.34
CA PHE A 475 18.68 -13.98 6.55
C PHE A 475 18.45 -15.47 6.33
N HIS A 476 17.34 -15.98 6.86
CA HIS A 476 16.81 -17.29 6.49
C HIS A 476 16.46 -17.32 4.99
N ASN A 477 16.61 -18.48 4.34
CA ASN A 477 16.48 -18.60 2.87
C ASN A 477 15.45 -19.63 2.37
N LYS A 478 14.71 -20.30 3.27
CA LYS A 478 13.67 -21.26 2.89
C LYS A 478 12.29 -20.65 3.06
N ARG A 479 11.51 -20.66 1.98
CA ARG A 479 10.14 -20.08 1.94
C ARG A 479 10.13 -18.69 2.56
N VAL A 480 10.99 -17.83 2.02
CA VAL A 480 11.16 -16.44 2.43
C VAL A 480 10.89 -15.51 1.26
N LEU A 481 10.24 -14.38 1.55
CA LEU A 481 10.15 -13.24 0.64
C LEU A 481 10.88 -12.04 1.26
N TYR A 482 11.85 -11.47 0.56
CA TYR A 482 12.60 -10.29 1.01
C TYR A 482 12.00 -9.02 0.41
N LEU A 483 11.34 -8.22 1.24
CA LEU A 483 10.71 -6.97 0.85
C LEU A 483 11.66 -5.79 1.13
N PRO A 484 11.99 -4.95 0.14
CA PRO A 484 12.65 -3.69 0.40
C PRO A 484 11.59 -2.64 0.81
N SER A 485 11.08 -2.77 2.04
CA SER A 485 10.02 -1.93 2.58
C SER A 485 10.57 -0.54 2.91
N VAL A 486 10.23 0.48 2.11
CA VAL A 486 10.75 1.84 2.24
C VAL A 486 9.64 2.86 2.05
N LEU A 487 9.59 3.84 2.95
CA LEU A 487 8.69 4.98 2.92
C LEU A 487 9.53 6.26 2.99
N LEU A 488 9.16 7.25 2.19
CA LEU A 488 9.64 8.62 2.24
C LEU A 488 8.54 9.51 2.82
N SER A 489 8.88 10.65 3.38
CA SER A 489 7.89 11.69 3.71
C SER A 489 7.36 12.32 2.42
N SER A 490 6.07 12.62 2.39
CA SER A 490 5.43 13.23 1.23
C SER A 490 5.64 14.74 1.16
N ASP A 491 5.70 15.25 -0.06
CA ASP A 491 5.79 16.67 -0.38
C ASP A 491 4.41 17.31 -0.59
N ASP A 492 3.35 16.50 -0.74
CA ASP A 492 1.97 16.93 -0.96
C ASP A 492 1.20 16.89 0.36
N ILE A 493 0.56 18.00 0.72
CA ILE A 493 -0.23 18.17 1.95
C ILE A 493 -1.45 17.25 2.04
N ASN A 494 -1.87 16.64 0.94
CA ASN A 494 -3.03 15.75 0.89
C ASN A 494 -2.67 14.26 0.98
N THR A 495 -1.39 13.93 1.11
CA THR A 495 -0.91 12.54 1.11
C THR A 495 0.07 12.25 2.24
N PHE A 496 0.00 11.03 2.72
CA PHE A 496 0.85 10.49 3.78
C PHE A 496 1.92 9.59 3.17
N GLY A 497 3.17 10.06 3.21
CA GLY A 497 4.31 9.34 2.69
C GLY A 497 4.37 9.24 1.16
N ASN A 498 5.57 8.93 0.68
CA ASN A 498 5.92 8.73 -0.72
C ASN A 498 6.71 7.43 -0.88
N LEU A 499 6.76 6.90 -2.09
CA LEU A 499 7.57 5.74 -2.44
C LEU A 499 8.92 6.15 -3.03
N ILE A 500 9.90 5.27 -2.84
CA ILE A 500 11.23 5.43 -3.42
C ILE A 500 11.23 4.98 -4.89
N GLU A 501 11.92 5.74 -5.73
CA GLU A 501 12.08 5.39 -7.14
C GLU A 501 13.04 4.21 -7.33
N SER A 502 12.80 3.43 -8.38
CA SER A 502 13.53 2.18 -8.63
C SER A 502 15.04 2.36 -8.76
N GLU A 503 15.51 3.48 -9.32
CA GLU A 503 16.93 3.81 -9.49
C GLU A 503 17.63 4.21 -8.18
N GLN A 504 16.86 4.57 -7.16
CA GLN A 504 17.36 4.94 -5.83
C GLN A 504 17.42 3.74 -4.88
N LEU A 505 16.96 2.57 -5.32
CA LEU A 505 16.86 1.34 -4.53
C LEU A 505 17.59 0.20 -5.25
N LYS A 506 18.40 -0.55 -4.50
CA LYS A 506 19.00 -1.79 -5.00
C LYS A 506 18.99 -2.85 -3.92
N LEU A 507 18.17 -3.88 -4.12
CA LEU A 507 18.17 -5.10 -3.32
C LEU A 507 19.00 -6.18 -4.03
N ASN A 508 19.91 -6.82 -3.32
CA ASN A 508 20.70 -7.96 -3.80
C ASN A 508 20.62 -9.10 -2.80
N VAL A 509 20.36 -10.31 -3.30
CA VAL A 509 20.17 -11.54 -2.52
C VAL A 509 21.15 -12.59 -3.01
N GLU A 510 22.07 -12.99 -2.15
CA GLU A 510 23.07 -14.02 -2.41
C GLU A 510 22.77 -15.26 -1.57
N ASN A 511 22.21 -16.29 -2.20
CA ASN A 511 21.85 -17.52 -1.52
C ASN A 511 23.07 -18.40 -1.22
N ASN A 512 23.21 -18.78 0.04
CA ASN A 512 24.12 -19.82 0.52
C ASN A 512 23.31 -21.10 0.85
N THR A 513 24.00 -22.17 1.26
CA THR A 513 23.35 -23.45 1.61
C THR A 513 22.35 -23.34 2.76
N GLU A 514 22.61 -22.49 3.75
CA GLU A 514 21.84 -22.41 5.00
C GLU A 514 21.20 -21.03 5.26
N SER A 515 21.62 -20.00 4.53
CA SER A 515 21.15 -18.61 4.69
C SER A 515 21.24 -17.86 3.36
N ALA A 516 20.74 -16.64 3.32
CA ALA A 516 20.95 -15.70 2.22
C ALA A 516 21.59 -14.43 2.77
N ARG A 517 22.69 -13.99 2.15
CA ARG A 517 23.21 -12.65 2.40
C ARG A 517 22.35 -11.67 1.61
N VAL A 518 21.59 -10.85 2.32
CA VAL A 518 20.73 -9.83 1.71
C VAL A 518 21.34 -8.46 1.96
N SER A 519 21.38 -7.65 0.91
CA SER A 519 21.89 -6.28 0.96
C SER A 519 20.91 -5.32 0.30
N LEU A 520 20.63 -4.21 0.96
CA LEU A 520 19.74 -3.15 0.48
C LEU A 520 20.50 -1.82 0.51
N LEU A 521 20.70 -1.25 -0.67
CA LEU A 521 21.25 0.09 -0.84
C LEU A 521 20.13 1.05 -1.22
N LEU A 522 20.00 2.15 -0.47
CA LEU A 522 19.03 3.22 -0.72
C LEU A 522 19.76 4.56 -0.84
N LYS A 523 19.24 5.42 -1.72
CA LYS A 523 19.61 6.84 -1.84
C LYS A 523 18.37 7.72 -1.73
N PRO A 524 17.72 7.73 -0.54
CA PRO A 524 16.41 8.36 -0.37
C PRO A 524 16.52 9.89 -0.37
N LYS A 525 15.36 10.55 -0.52
CA LYS A 525 15.17 11.96 -0.16
C LYS A 525 14.06 12.02 0.86
N ARG A 526 14.21 12.79 1.96
CA ARG A 526 13.21 12.85 3.04
C ARG A 526 12.80 11.47 3.53
N PHE A 527 13.76 10.63 3.87
CA PHE A 527 13.51 9.26 4.33
C PHE A 527 12.54 9.24 5.52
N ALA A 528 11.47 8.45 5.48
CA ALA A 528 10.55 8.32 6.61
C ALA A 528 10.91 7.10 7.46
N SER A 529 10.86 5.92 6.86
CA SER A 529 11.17 4.65 7.51
C SER A 529 11.51 3.61 6.45
N GLY A 530 12.19 2.54 6.83
CA GLY A 530 12.41 1.43 5.91
C GLY A 530 13.63 0.57 6.15
N GLY A 531 13.70 -0.52 5.40
CA GLY A 531 14.81 -1.45 5.39
C GLY A 531 14.46 -2.78 4.71
N ILE A 532 15.11 -3.84 5.14
CA ILE A 532 14.84 -5.21 4.69
C ILE A 532 13.81 -5.82 5.63
N TYR A 533 12.63 -6.13 5.09
CA TYR A 533 11.58 -6.84 5.80
C TYR A 533 11.40 -8.22 5.15
N ALA A 534 11.83 -9.27 5.83
CA ALA A 534 11.76 -10.64 5.31
C ALA A 534 10.57 -11.38 5.93
N ARG A 535 9.66 -11.88 5.09
CA ARG A 535 8.54 -12.76 5.48
C ARG A 535 9.00 -14.21 5.48
N LEU A 536 9.01 -14.87 6.64
CA LEU A 536 9.38 -16.27 6.82
C LEU A 536 8.12 -17.13 6.98
N PHE A 537 7.60 -17.66 5.87
CA PHE A 537 6.30 -18.31 5.84
C PHE A 537 6.23 -19.60 6.67
N GLU A 538 7.36 -20.31 6.86
CA GLU A 538 7.42 -21.49 7.72
C GLU A 538 7.13 -21.22 9.19
N ARG A 539 7.13 -19.95 9.62
CA ARG A 539 6.90 -19.53 11.00
C ARG A 539 5.53 -18.90 11.22
N ASP A 540 4.71 -18.79 10.18
CA ASP A 540 3.37 -18.21 10.30
C ASP A 540 2.49 -19.05 11.25
N ASN A 541 1.68 -18.35 12.05
CA ASN A 541 0.78 -18.95 13.05
C ASN A 541 1.47 -19.83 14.10
N LYS A 542 2.80 -19.78 14.24
CA LYS A 542 3.53 -20.41 15.34
C LYS A 542 3.49 -19.51 16.60
N PRO A 543 3.57 -20.10 17.80
CA PRO A 543 3.71 -19.33 19.04
C PRO A 543 5.03 -18.55 19.04
N SER A 544 5.00 -17.30 19.52
CA SER A 544 6.21 -16.49 19.68
C SER A 544 7.14 -17.14 20.72
N ALA A 545 8.42 -17.28 20.38
CA ALA A 545 9.46 -17.73 21.32
C ALA A 545 9.82 -16.63 22.35
N ALA A 546 9.34 -15.40 22.16
CA ALA A 546 9.54 -14.30 23.10
C ALA A 546 8.48 -14.38 24.21
N ASN A 547 8.92 -14.79 25.41
CA ASN A 547 8.16 -14.68 26.65
C ASN A 547 7.83 -13.20 26.92
N GLY A 548 6.60 -12.80 26.66
CA GLY A 548 6.13 -11.45 27.00
C GLY A 548 4.77 -11.15 26.41
N PHE A 549 3.69 -11.67 27.02
CA PHE A 549 2.41 -10.98 26.94
C PHE A 549 2.58 -9.64 27.68
N THR A 550 2.78 -8.54 26.95
CA THR A 550 2.71 -7.21 27.54
C THR A 550 1.24 -6.78 27.61
N THR A 551 0.73 -6.74 28.83
CA THR A 551 -0.63 -6.37 29.24
C THR A 551 -1.04 -4.92 28.92
N ASN A 552 -0.29 -4.18 28.10
CA ASN A 552 -0.57 -2.78 27.76
C ASN A 552 -1.30 -2.57 26.42
N MET A 553 -1.53 -3.62 25.61
CA MET A 553 -2.44 -3.53 24.45
C MET A 553 -3.90 -3.29 24.85
N ILE A 554 -4.27 -3.61 26.09
CA ILE A 554 -5.66 -3.60 26.55
C ILE A 554 -6.18 -2.16 26.78
N ILE A 555 -5.33 -1.19 27.15
CA ILE A 555 -5.84 0.12 27.63
C ILE A 555 -5.94 1.16 26.50
N SER A 556 -5.13 1.06 25.45
CA SER A 556 -5.21 1.95 24.27
C SER A 556 -6.20 1.47 23.19
N CYS A 557 -6.48 0.16 23.13
CA CYS A 557 -7.39 -0.41 22.12
C CYS A 557 -8.87 -0.41 22.56
N ILE A 558 -9.18 -0.21 23.83
CA ILE A 558 -10.55 -0.21 24.32
C ILE A 558 -11.32 1.02 23.85
N VAL A 559 -10.72 2.19 23.61
CA VAL A 559 -11.49 3.37 23.17
C VAL A 559 -11.99 3.25 21.72
N PRO A 560 -11.17 2.82 20.72
CA PRO A 560 -11.67 2.55 19.37
C PRO A 560 -12.58 1.31 19.31
N LEU A 561 -12.27 0.23 20.05
CA LEU A 561 -13.16 -0.94 20.11
C LEU A 561 -14.48 -0.63 20.83
N ILE A 562 -14.49 0.21 21.87
CA ILE A 562 -15.74 0.67 22.50
C ILE A 562 -16.52 1.55 21.54
N ILE A 563 -15.89 2.35 20.67
CA ILE A 563 -16.63 3.09 19.65
C ILE A 563 -17.27 2.11 18.65
N ILE A 564 -16.53 1.08 18.19
CA ILE A 564 -17.07 0.01 17.34
C ILE A 564 -18.19 -0.76 18.07
N LEU A 565 -18.02 -1.13 19.34
CA LEU A 565 -19.01 -1.83 20.16
C LEU A 565 -20.21 -0.96 20.56
N CYS A 566 -20.03 0.33 20.83
CA CYS A 566 -21.11 1.25 21.16
C CYS A 566 -21.96 1.59 19.94
N THR A 567 -21.37 1.62 18.74
CA THR A 567 -22.16 1.64 17.50
C THR A 567 -22.96 0.35 17.29
N MET A 568 -22.47 -0.80 17.75
CA MET A 568 -23.20 -2.07 17.69
C MET A 568 -24.27 -2.24 18.79
N ILE A 569 -24.07 -1.68 19.99
CA ILE A 569 -25.01 -1.85 21.12
C ILE A 569 -26.19 -0.86 21.03
N ARG A 570 -26.06 0.26 20.31
CA ARG A 570 -27.22 1.11 19.94
C ARG A 570 -28.09 0.53 18.83
N MET A 571 -27.78 -0.67 18.32
CA MET A 571 -28.55 -1.43 17.33
C MET A 571 -29.38 -2.57 17.95
N LYS A 572 -30.01 -2.31 19.11
CA LYS A 572 -31.14 -3.12 19.60
C LYS A 572 -32.36 -2.24 19.78
#